data_AF-A0A916LK66-F1
#
_entry.id   AF-A0A916LK66-F1
#
_cell.length_a   1.000
_cell.length_b   1.000
_cell.length_c   1.000
_cell.angle_alpha   90.00
_cell.angle_beta   90.00
_cell.angle_gamma   90.00
#
_symmetry.space_group_name_H-M   'P 1'
#
loop_
_entity.id
_entity.type
_entity.pdbx_description
1 polymer ?
#
loop_
_entity_poly.entity_id
_entity_poly.type
_entity_poly.pdbx_seq_one_letter_code
_entity_poly.pdbx_strand_id
1 'polypeptide(L)'
;MEELLQKYGYILIFLITLFEGESVLLIAGFMAHQGMLDLHTSILSAFLGSTLADQIIFYLMRRNNNFLLKKLKKFDKYYTIAKFYAEKYGSAVVLLARYLYGIRTPLVMIVSLSGINALKFTILNIIAAFVWAISFGYAGFYFGQAAEKFIGDIKRYQFYGWGLIFSIVLILYVISKIRIYQLK
;
A
#
# COMPACT_ATOMS: atom_id res chain seq x y z
N MET A 1 -24.64 -13.02 0.42
CA MET A 1 -23.80 -11.82 0.68
C MET A 1 -22.31 -12.18 0.63
N GLU A 2 -21.90 -13.30 1.23
CA GLU A 2 -20.52 -13.82 1.20
C GLU A 2 -19.99 -14.07 -0.22
N GLU A 3 -20.81 -14.60 -1.14
CA GLU A 3 -20.42 -14.85 -2.54
C GLU A 3 -20.04 -13.57 -3.31
N LEU A 4 -20.80 -12.48 -3.10
CA LEU A 4 -20.49 -11.16 -3.66
C LEU A 4 -19.19 -10.60 -3.06
N LEU A 5 -19.02 -10.79 -1.75
CA LEU A 5 -17.83 -10.31 -1.05
C LEU A 5 -16.57 -11.04 -1.50
N GLN A 6 -16.63 -12.35 -1.72
CA GLN A 6 -15.52 -13.11 -2.29
C GLN A 6 -15.26 -12.70 -3.75
N LYS A 7 -16.31 -12.55 -4.56
CA LYS A 7 -16.14 -12.19 -5.98
C LYS A 7 -15.53 -10.81 -6.19
N TYR A 8 -15.98 -9.80 -5.44
CA TYR A 8 -15.51 -8.42 -5.60
C TYR A 8 -14.40 -8.03 -4.62
N GLY A 9 -14.26 -8.73 -3.50
CA GLY A 9 -13.27 -8.44 -2.46
C GLY A 9 -11.84 -8.55 -2.97
N TYR A 10 -11.51 -9.59 -3.73
CA TYR A 10 -10.17 -9.76 -4.30
C TYR A 10 -9.84 -8.69 -5.36
N ILE A 11 -10.81 -8.34 -6.20
CA ILE A 11 -10.67 -7.26 -7.17
C ILE A 11 -10.48 -5.92 -6.46
N LEU A 12 -11.23 -5.67 -5.39
CA LEU A 12 -11.10 -4.46 -4.59
C LEU A 12 -9.73 -4.40 -3.91
N ILE A 13 -9.24 -5.50 -3.35
CA ILE A 13 -7.88 -5.60 -2.79
C ILE A 13 -6.86 -5.23 -3.85
N PHE A 14 -6.94 -5.84 -5.04
CA PHE A 14 -6.05 -5.53 -6.16
C PHE A 14 -6.10 -4.05 -6.55
N LEU A 15 -7.29 -3.46 -6.69
CA LEU A 15 -7.44 -2.07 -7.12
C LEU A 15 -6.98 -1.07 -6.05
N ILE A 16 -7.28 -1.30 -4.77
CA ILE A 16 -6.87 -0.38 -3.71
C ILE A 16 -5.35 -0.50 -3.48
N THR A 17 -4.78 -1.72 -3.54
CA THR A 17 -3.31 -1.91 -3.44
C THR A 17 -2.50 -1.26 -4.55
N LEU A 18 -3.15 -0.76 -5.62
CA LEU A 18 -2.49 0.12 -6.59
C LEU A 18 -2.08 1.47 -5.99
N PHE A 19 -2.81 1.94 -4.98
CA PHE A 19 -2.61 3.23 -4.33
C PHE A 19 -2.09 3.08 -2.90
N GLU A 20 -2.73 2.22 -2.10
CA GLU A 20 -2.40 1.97 -0.70
C GLU A 20 -2.54 0.47 -0.41
N GLY A 21 -1.44 -0.17 0.00
CA GLY A 21 -1.41 -1.63 0.13
C GLY A 21 -1.46 -2.15 1.55
N GLU A 22 -0.82 -1.44 2.48
CA GLU A 22 -0.51 -1.91 3.84
C GLU A 22 -1.78 -2.12 4.65
N SER A 23 -2.61 -1.08 4.72
CA SER A 23 -3.88 -1.08 5.44
C SER A 23 -4.84 -2.13 4.87
N VAL A 24 -4.95 -2.20 3.53
CA VAL A 24 -5.86 -3.10 2.83
C VAL A 24 -5.53 -4.55 3.11
N LEU A 25 -4.24 -4.91 3.06
CA LEU A 25 -3.83 -6.29 3.24
C LEU A 25 -3.93 -6.75 4.70
N LEU A 26 -3.70 -5.85 5.66
CA LEU A 26 -3.98 -6.13 7.07
C LEU A 26 -5.48 -6.40 7.31
N ILE A 27 -6.35 -5.57 6.74
CA ILE A 27 -7.80 -5.75 6.84
C ILE A 27 -8.23 -7.05 6.13
N ALA A 28 -7.69 -7.33 4.95
CA ALA A 28 -7.98 -8.57 4.22
C ALA A 28 -7.53 -9.81 5.00
N GLY A 29 -6.35 -9.76 5.64
CA GLY A 29 -5.87 -10.82 6.54
C GLY A 29 -6.80 -11.04 7.73
N PHE A 30 -7.26 -9.96 8.36
CA PHE A 30 -8.26 -10.02 9.44
C PHE A 30 -9.58 -10.64 8.96
N MET A 31 -10.09 -10.23 7.80
CA MET A 31 -11.32 -10.77 7.21
C MET A 31 -11.16 -12.25 6.82
N ALA A 32 -9.95 -12.67 6.43
CA ALA A 32 -9.64 -14.06 6.16
C ALA A 32 -9.66 -14.92 7.42
N HIS A 33 -9.19 -14.39 8.56
CA HIS A 33 -9.34 -15.05 9.87
C HIS A 33 -10.81 -15.26 10.23
N GLN A 34 -11.68 -14.30 9.92
CA GLN A 34 -13.13 -14.40 10.12
C GLN A 34 -13.85 -15.33 9.13
N GLY A 35 -13.11 -16.00 8.22
CA GLY A 35 -13.67 -16.90 7.20
C GLY A 35 -14.37 -16.18 6.04
N MET A 36 -14.26 -14.85 5.94
CA MET A 36 -14.95 -14.07 4.90
C MET A 36 -14.19 -14.05 3.56
N LEU A 37 -12.87 -14.18 3.61
CA LEU A 37 -11.98 -14.19 2.45
C LEU A 37 -10.97 -15.33 2.56
N ASP A 38 -10.45 -15.79 1.43
CA ASP A 38 -9.29 -16.68 1.42
C ASP A 38 -8.01 -15.85 1.58
N LEU A 39 -7.16 -16.26 2.52
CA LEU A 39 -5.92 -15.56 2.85
C LEU A 39 -4.95 -15.55 1.65
N HIS A 40 -4.78 -16.70 1.00
CA HIS A 40 -3.80 -16.84 -0.07
C HIS A 40 -4.22 -16.03 -1.31
N THR A 41 -5.50 -16.04 -1.65
CA THR A 41 -6.06 -15.26 -2.76
C THR A 41 -5.99 -13.77 -2.49
N SER A 42 -6.17 -13.35 -1.23
CA SER A 42 -5.99 -11.95 -0.80
C SER A 42 -4.54 -11.51 -0.92
N ILE A 43 -3.58 -12.34 -0.47
CA ILE A 43 -2.14 -12.09 -0.61
C ILE A 43 -1.76 -11.99 -2.09
N LEU A 44 -2.25 -12.91 -2.93
CA LEU A 44 -1.98 -12.91 -4.37
C LEU A 44 -2.51 -11.65 -5.05
N SER A 45 -3.74 -11.25 -4.72
CA SER A 45 -4.37 -10.05 -5.29
C SER A 45 -3.60 -8.79 -4.92
N ALA A 46 -3.21 -8.65 -3.65
CA ALA A 46 -2.42 -7.52 -3.17
C ALA A 46 -1.00 -7.50 -3.76
N PHE A 47 -0.37 -8.68 -3.87
CA PHE A 47 0.93 -8.83 -4.52
C PHE A 47 0.90 -8.34 -5.97
N LEU A 48 -0.10 -8.76 -6.75
CA LEU A 48 -0.25 -8.36 -8.15
C LEU A 48 -0.52 -6.85 -8.28
N GLY A 49 -1.44 -6.30 -7.48
CA GLY A 49 -1.76 -4.87 -7.51
C GLY A 49 -0.54 -4.02 -7.15
N SER A 50 0.11 -4.35 -6.03
CA SER A 50 1.30 -3.66 -5.54
C SER A 50 2.49 -3.75 -6.50
N THR A 51 2.70 -4.89 -7.15
CA THR A 51 3.76 -5.06 -8.15
C THR A 51 3.48 -4.22 -9.39
N LEU A 52 2.23 -4.25 -9.87
CA LEU A 52 1.81 -3.52 -11.07
C LEU A 52 1.94 -2.00 -10.87
N ALA A 53 1.54 -1.48 -9.71
CA ALA A 53 1.68 -0.06 -9.39
C ALA A 53 3.13 0.43 -9.48
N ASP A 54 4.05 -0.28 -8.81
CA ASP A 54 5.47 0.08 -8.84
C ASP A 54 6.07 -0.03 -10.25
N GLN A 55 5.61 -1.01 -11.03
CA GLN A 55 6.05 -1.20 -12.39
C GLN A 55 5.57 -0.08 -13.33
N ILE A 56 4.32 0.35 -13.19
CA ILE A 56 3.76 1.50 -13.92
C ILE A 56 4.55 2.75 -13.58
N ILE A 57 4.79 3.03 -12.30
CA ILE A 57 5.58 4.18 -11.86
C ILE A 57 6.99 4.10 -12.45
N PHE A 58 7.63 2.93 -12.38
CA PHE A 58 8.99 2.75 -12.90
C PHE A 58 9.11 3.09 -14.39
N TYR A 59 8.25 2.53 -15.22
CA TYR A 59 8.30 2.76 -16.67
C TYR A 59 7.86 4.18 -17.05
N LEU A 60 6.85 4.73 -16.37
CA LEU A 60 6.39 6.10 -16.59
C LEU A 60 7.51 7.10 -16.28
N MET A 61 8.20 6.91 -15.15
CA MET A 61 9.31 7.75 -14.74
C MET A 61 10.49 7.63 -15.70
N ARG A 62 10.87 6.41 -16.10
CA ARG A 62 11.98 6.17 -17.03
C ARG A 62 11.76 6.81 -18.41
N ARG A 63 10.52 6.81 -18.91
CA ARG A 63 10.17 7.36 -20.24
C ARG A 63 10.10 8.89 -20.24
N ASN A 64 9.64 9.50 -19.15
CA ASN A 64 9.40 10.95 -19.05
C ASN A 64 10.49 11.72 -18.28
N ASN A 65 11.73 11.20 -18.26
CA ASN A 65 12.87 11.75 -17.51
C ASN A 65 12.97 13.28 -17.57
N ASN A 66 12.93 13.91 -18.75
CA ASN A 66 13.25 15.34 -18.89
C ASN A 66 12.23 16.31 -18.28
N PHE A 67 10.93 16.01 -18.33
CA PHE A 67 9.89 16.89 -17.78
C PHE A 67 9.82 16.78 -16.25
N LEU A 68 9.95 15.56 -15.73
CA LEU A 68 9.81 15.28 -14.30
C LEU A 68 11.10 15.52 -13.53
N LEU A 69 12.29 15.35 -14.13
CA LEU A 69 13.56 15.78 -13.52
C LEU A 69 13.56 17.27 -13.19
N LYS A 70 12.93 18.14 -14.01
CA LYS A 70 12.76 19.57 -13.68
C LYS A 70 11.86 19.79 -12.46
N LYS A 71 10.80 18.99 -12.30
CA LYS A 71 9.90 19.04 -11.13
C LYS A 71 10.55 18.46 -9.88
N LEU A 72 11.32 17.38 -10.01
CA LEU A 72 12.05 16.73 -8.94
C LEU A 72 13.30 17.50 -8.52
N LYS A 73 13.91 18.32 -9.39
CA LYS A 73 14.91 19.33 -9.00
C LYS A 73 14.38 20.32 -7.96
N LYS A 74 13.06 20.55 -7.89
CA LYS A 74 12.44 21.30 -6.78
C LYS A 74 12.56 20.57 -5.43
N PHE A 75 12.81 19.26 -5.48
CA PHE A 75 13.05 18.33 -4.36
C PHE A 75 14.50 17.83 -4.34
N ASP A 76 15.47 18.67 -4.78
CA ASP A 76 16.87 18.29 -5.04
C ASP A 76 17.54 17.52 -3.89
N LYS A 77 17.20 17.86 -2.65
CA LYS A 77 17.66 17.16 -1.44
C LYS A 77 17.26 15.67 -1.44
N TYR A 78 16.00 15.36 -1.76
CA TYR A 78 15.50 13.98 -1.79
C TYR A 78 16.09 13.20 -2.97
N TYR A 79 16.21 13.84 -4.13
CA TYR A 79 16.86 13.25 -5.30
C TYR A 79 18.31 12.87 -5.01
N THR A 80 19.09 13.78 -4.41
CA THR A 80 20.50 13.55 -4.06
C THR A 80 20.65 12.42 -3.05
N ILE A 81 19.83 12.44 -1.98
CA ILE A 81 19.80 11.40 -0.96
C ILE A 81 19.49 10.04 -1.60
N ALA A 82 18.38 9.91 -2.31
CA ALA A 82 17.97 8.63 -2.86
C ALA A 82 18.89 8.15 -4.01
N LYS A 83 19.51 9.04 -4.79
CA LYS A 83 20.56 8.68 -5.74
C LYS A 83 21.79 8.12 -5.01
N PHE A 84 22.26 8.80 -3.96
CA PHE A 84 23.36 8.32 -3.12
C PHE A 84 23.05 6.94 -2.51
N TYR A 85 21.85 6.76 -1.95
CA TYR A 85 21.44 5.46 -1.40
C TYR A 85 21.31 4.40 -2.49
N ALA A 86 20.76 4.72 -3.66
CA ALA A 86 20.63 3.80 -4.79
C ALA A 86 22.00 3.37 -5.33
N GLU A 87 22.98 4.27 -5.38
CA GLU A 87 24.36 3.95 -5.79
C GLU A 87 25.09 3.14 -4.71
N LYS A 88 24.93 3.52 -3.43
CA LYS A 88 25.65 2.91 -2.30
C LYS A 88 25.11 1.54 -1.88
N TYR A 89 23.79 1.37 -1.87
CA TYR A 89 23.12 0.15 -1.38
C TYR A 89 22.44 -0.64 -2.50
N GLY A 90 22.39 -0.10 -3.73
CA GLY A 90 21.97 -0.81 -4.92
C GLY A 90 20.62 -1.49 -4.77
N SER A 91 20.64 -2.83 -4.83
CA SER A 91 19.47 -3.68 -4.76
C SER A 91 18.73 -3.59 -3.42
N ALA A 92 19.42 -3.32 -2.32
CA ALA A 92 18.83 -3.29 -0.98
C ALA A 92 17.86 -2.11 -0.80
N VAL A 93 18.10 -0.98 -1.48
CA VAL A 93 17.18 0.16 -1.46
C VAL A 93 15.83 -0.22 -2.03
N VAL A 94 15.79 -1.00 -3.11
CA VAL A 94 14.54 -1.43 -3.76
C VAL A 94 13.76 -2.37 -2.86
N LEU A 95 14.45 -3.25 -2.13
CA LEU A 95 13.83 -4.18 -1.18
C LEU A 95 13.26 -3.45 0.05
N LEU A 96 14.04 -2.53 0.62
CA LEU A 96 13.67 -1.80 1.84
C LEU A 96 12.68 -0.67 1.58
N ALA A 97 12.61 -0.17 0.34
CA ALA A 97 11.66 0.87 -0.09
C ALA A 97 10.23 0.62 0.34
N ARG A 98 9.84 -0.66 0.29
CA ARG A 98 8.46 -1.10 0.52
C ARG A 98 8.02 -1.02 1.97
N TYR A 99 8.96 -0.98 2.92
CA TYR A 99 8.64 -0.94 4.35
C TYR A 99 8.56 0.50 4.90
N LEU A 100 8.92 1.49 4.09
CA LEU A 100 8.88 2.90 4.47
C LEU A 100 7.58 3.54 4.01
N TYR A 101 6.57 3.49 4.89
CA TYR A 101 5.25 4.10 4.65
C TYR A 101 5.39 5.59 4.27
N GLY A 102 4.67 6.01 3.23
CA GLY A 102 4.71 7.38 2.70
C GLY A 102 5.95 7.74 1.87
N ILE A 103 7.05 6.98 1.98
CA ILE A 103 8.32 7.25 1.28
C ILE A 103 8.53 6.31 0.09
N ARG A 104 7.80 5.18 0.03
CA ARG A 104 7.85 4.18 -1.05
C ARG A 104 7.77 4.81 -2.45
N THR A 105 6.72 5.56 -2.75
CA THR A 105 6.49 6.14 -4.08
C THR A 105 7.61 7.11 -4.48
N PRO A 106 8.02 8.08 -3.63
CA PRO A 106 9.22 8.88 -3.86
C PRO A 106 10.48 8.04 -4.15
N LEU A 107 10.71 6.97 -3.40
CA LEU A 107 11.90 6.15 -3.56
C LEU A 107 11.90 5.38 -4.88
N VAL A 108 10.77 4.74 -5.24
CA VAL A 108 10.60 4.06 -6.53
C VAL A 108 10.82 5.04 -7.66
N MET A 109 10.24 6.25 -7.58
CA MET A 109 10.47 7.29 -8.58
C MET A 109 11.95 7.63 -8.75
N ILE A 110 12.71 7.79 -7.66
CA ILE A 110 14.12 8.18 -7.74
C ILE A 110 14.99 7.03 -8.24
N VAL A 111 14.73 5.79 -7.78
CA VAL A 111 15.38 4.58 -8.30
C VAL A 111 15.13 4.42 -9.81
N SER A 112 13.94 4.78 -10.29
CA SER A 112 13.62 4.72 -11.71
C SER A 112 14.46 5.69 -12.55
N LEU A 113 14.83 6.83 -11.96
CA LEU A 113 15.66 7.87 -12.58
C LEU A 113 17.16 7.63 -12.45
N SER A 114 17.60 6.71 -11.59
CA SER A 114 19.02 6.41 -11.39
C SER A 114 19.65 5.61 -12.54
N GLY A 115 18.83 5.13 -13.48
CA GLY A 115 19.30 4.37 -14.64
C GLY A 115 19.43 2.86 -14.39
N ILE A 116 18.94 2.35 -13.25
CA ILE A 116 18.91 0.90 -12.97
C ILE A 116 18.30 0.11 -14.15
N ASN A 117 18.86 -1.06 -14.44
CA ASN A 117 18.31 -1.94 -15.47
C ASN A 117 16.85 -2.34 -15.14
N ALA A 118 15.96 -2.30 -16.13
CA ALA A 118 14.54 -2.57 -15.94
C ALA A 118 14.27 -3.99 -15.44
N LEU A 119 14.98 -4.99 -15.97
CA LEU A 119 14.84 -6.38 -15.53
C LEU A 119 15.29 -6.54 -14.07
N LYS A 120 16.41 -5.91 -13.70
CA LYS A 120 16.91 -5.92 -12.32
C LYS A 120 15.89 -5.30 -11.36
N PHE A 121 15.30 -4.16 -11.72
CA PHE A 121 14.23 -3.54 -10.93
C PHE A 121 13.02 -4.46 -10.80
N THR A 122 12.53 -5.04 -11.90
CA THR A 122 11.35 -5.92 -11.89
C THR A 122 11.54 -7.13 -10.98
N ILE A 123 12.71 -7.80 -11.05
CA ILE A 123 13.00 -8.97 -10.21
C ILE A 123 13.03 -8.58 -8.73
N LEU A 124 13.74 -7.50 -8.39
CA LEU A 124 13.81 -7.01 -7.00
C LEU A 124 12.44 -6.55 -6.48
N ASN A 125 11.66 -5.89 -7.33
CA ASN A 125 10.30 -5.47 -7.03
C ASN A 125 9.41 -6.68 -6.75
N ILE A 126 9.43 -7.71 -7.59
CA ILE A 126 8.64 -8.93 -7.38
C ILE A 126 9.02 -9.60 -6.05
N ILE A 127 10.32 -9.77 -5.78
CA ILE A 127 10.77 -10.39 -4.52
C ILE A 127 10.30 -9.56 -3.32
N ALA A 128 10.51 -8.24 -3.36
CA ALA A 128 10.06 -7.36 -2.29
C ALA A 128 8.54 -7.41 -2.09
N ALA A 129 7.76 -7.47 -3.18
CA ALA A 129 6.30 -7.47 -3.15
C ALA A 129 5.80 -8.74 -2.49
N PHE A 130 6.42 -9.87 -2.84
CA PHE A 130 6.06 -11.18 -2.37
C PHE A 130 6.30 -11.30 -0.86
N VAL A 131 7.50 -10.93 -0.40
CA VAL A 131 7.84 -10.93 1.03
C VAL A 131 6.89 -10.01 1.80
N TRP A 132 6.69 -8.78 1.30
CA TRP A 132 5.78 -7.83 1.92
C TRP A 132 4.34 -8.37 2.00
N ALA A 133 3.81 -8.95 0.91
CA ALA A 133 2.43 -9.42 0.87
C ALA A 133 2.21 -10.59 1.84
N ILE A 134 3.16 -11.51 1.93
CA ILE A 134 3.12 -12.60 2.92
C ILE A 134 3.17 -12.02 4.33
N SER A 135 4.15 -11.16 4.63
CA SER A 135 4.32 -10.59 5.98
C SER A 135 3.07 -9.86 6.46
N PHE A 136 2.50 -8.96 5.64
CA PHE A 136 1.32 -8.19 6.02
C PHE A 136 0.03 -9.03 6.01
N GLY A 137 -0.11 -9.97 5.07
CA GLY A 137 -1.26 -10.87 5.03
C GLY A 137 -1.36 -11.74 6.28
N TYR A 138 -0.27 -12.41 6.65
CA TYR A 138 -0.24 -13.21 7.88
C TYR A 138 -0.27 -12.36 9.15
N ALA A 139 0.35 -11.17 9.16
CA ALA A 139 0.23 -10.25 10.29
C ALA A 139 -1.23 -9.86 10.53
N GLY A 140 -1.99 -9.54 9.48
CA GLY A 140 -3.43 -9.26 9.58
C GLY A 140 -4.24 -10.46 10.07
N PHE A 141 -3.91 -11.66 9.58
CA PHE A 141 -4.57 -12.90 10.00
C PHE A 141 -4.36 -13.20 11.50
N TYR A 142 -3.10 -13.20 11.96
CA TYR A 142 -2.79 -13.43 13.37
C TYR A 142 -3.27 -12.29 14.26
N PHE A 143 -3.32 -11.05 13.75
CA PHE A 143 -3.95 -9.95 14.45
C PHE A 143 -5.45 -10.21 14.68
N GLY A 144 -6.16 -10.76 13.70
CA GLY A 144 -7.55 -11.21 13.87
C GLY A 144 -7.71 -12.26 14.97
N GLN A 145 -6.84 -13.26 14.97
CA GLN A 145 -6.82 -14.29 16.00
C GLN A 145 -6.55 -13.73 17.40
N ALA A 146 -5.58 -12.81 17.52
CA ALA A 146 -5.28 -12.15 18.79
C ALA A 146 -6.45 -11.27 19.25
N ALA A 147 -7.03 -10.47 18.35
CA ALA A 147 -8.16 -9.62 18.65
C ALA A 147 -9.36 -10.42 19.17
N GLU A 148 -9.66 -11.57 18.56
CA GLU A 148 -10.74 -12.46 19.01
C GLU A 148 -10.49 -12.99 20.43
N LYS A 149 -9.24 -13.37 20.73
CA LYS A 149 -8.84 -13.88 22.04
C LYS A 149 -8.91 -12.84 23.17
N PHE A 150 -8.63 -11.58 22.88
CA PHE A 150 -8.63 -10.49 23.89
C PHE A 150 -9.99 -9.79 24.02
N ILE A 151 -10.80 -9.73 22.96
CA ILE A 151 -12.03 -8.91 22.92
C ILE A 151 -13.30 -9.79 23.10
N GLY A 152 -13.21 -11.11 22.95
CA GLY A 152 -14.37 -12.02 22.90
C GLY A 152 -15.07 -11.96 21.55
N ASP A 153 -16.28 -12.53 21.43
CA ASP A 153 -17.05 -12.64 20.17
C ASP A 153 -17.18 -11.29 19.42
N ILE A 154 -16.29 -11.09 18.45
CA ILE A 154 -16.16 -9.86 17.64
C ILE A 154 -17.45 -9.55 16.86
N LYS A 155 -18.32 -10.55 16.64
CA LYS A 155 -19.64 -10.37 16.04
C LYS A 155 -20.48 -9.33 16.79
N ARG A 156 -20.30 -9.17 18.10
CA ARG A 156 -21.00 -8.16 18.91
C ARG A 156 -20.43 -6.74 18.73
N TYR A 157 -19.17 -6.61 18.28
CA TYR A 157 -18.47 -5.33 18.09
C TYR A 157 -18.53 -4.76 16.67
N GLN A 158 -19.04 -5.51 15.68
CA GLN A 158 -19.23 -5.01 14.31
C GLN A 158 -20.06 -3.71 14.29
N PHE A 159 -21.08 -3.60 15.15
CA PHE A 159 -21.92 -2.41 15.26
C PHE A 159 -21.15 -1.17 15.76
N TYR A 160 -20.23 -1.35 16.71
CA TYR A 160 -19.37 -0.28 17.22
C TYR A 160 -18.30 0.13 16.19
N GLY A 161 -17.79 -0.81 15.40
CA GLY A 161 -16.86 -0.52 14.30
C GLY A 161 -17.49 0.36 13.22
N TRP A 162 -18.73 0.05 12.81
CA TRP A 162 -19.50 0.91 11.90
C TRP A 162 -19.80 2.28 12.51
N GLY A 163 -20.13 2.34 13.81
CA GLY A 163 -20.34 3.61 14.52
C GLY A 163 -19.09 4.48 14.55
N LEU A 164 -17.91 3.89 14.74
CA LEU A 164 -16.64 4.60 14.78
C LEU A 164 -16.24 5.12 13.39
N ILE A 165 -16.38 4.30 12.34
CA ILE A 165 -16.15 4.73 10.95
C ILE A 165 -17.10 5.87 10.57
N PHE A 166 -18.40 5.74 10.90
CA PHE A 166 -19.39 6.79 10.64
C PHE A 166 -19.03 8.09 11.37
N SER A 167 -18.60 8.01 12.63
CA SER A 167 -18.19 9.18 13.40
C SER A 167 -16.96 9.88 12.82
N ILE A 168 -15.96 9.14 12.33
CA ILE A 168 -14.77 9.71 11.68
C ILE A 168 -15.14 10.41 10.37
N VAL A 169 -15.98 9.79 9.55
CA VAL A 169 -16.46 10.38 8.28
C VAL A 169 -17.26 11.65 8.55
N LEU A 170 -18.13 11.64 9.57
CA LEU A 170 -18.91 12.81 9.97
C LEU A 170 -18.01 13.96 10.45
N ILE A 171 -16.99 13.66 11.27
CA ILE A 171 -16.02 14.65 11.76
C ILE A 171 -15.25 15.27 10.59
N LEU A 172 -14.76 14.46 9.65
CA LEU A 172 -14.06 14.95 8.45
C LEU A 172 -14.96 15.80 7.55
N TYR A 173 -16.23 15.41 7.41
CA TYR A 173 -17.23 16.20 6.67
C TYR A 173 -17.48 17.55 7.35
N VAL A 174 -17.67 17.57 8.67
CA VAL A 174 -17.88 18.80 9.44
C VAL A 174 -16.66 19.73 9.33
N ILE A 175 -15.44 19.20 9.49
CA ILE A 175 -14.20 19.98 9.36
C ILE A 175 -14.06 20.55 7.95
N SER A 176 -14.35 19.77 6.91
CA SER A 176 -14.29 20.25 5.52
C SER A 176 -15.32 21.36 5.25
N LYS A 177 -16.52 21.26 5.83
CA LYS A 177 -17.56 22.29 5.70
C LYS A 177 -17.24 23.56 6.48
N ILE A 178 -16.67 23.45 7.69
CA ILE A 178 -16.21 24.60 8.49
C ILE A 178 -15.07 25.34 7.77
N ARG A 179 -14.14 24.59 7.17
CA ARG A 179 -13.03 25.18 6.40
C ARG A 179 -13.50 25.96 5.17
N ILE A 180 -14.60 25.52 4.53
CA ILE A 180 -15.22 26.23 3.39
C ILE A 180 -15.91 27.52 3.84
N TYR A 181 -16.49 27.55 5.04
CA TYR A 181 -17.15 28.76 5.57
C TYR A 181 -16.17 29.83 6.08
N GLN A 182 -14.95 29.47 6.47
CA GLN A 182 -13.91 30.44 6.87
C GLN A 182 -13.13 31.06 5.70
N LEU A 183 -13.35 30.58 4.47
CA LEU A 183 -12.72 31.09 3.24
C LEU A 183 -13.66 31.97 2.38
N LYS A 184 -14.85 32.31 2.90
CA LYS A 184 -15.75 33.33 2.36
C LYS A 184 -15.78 34.52 3.30
#